data_AF-A0A4Y2MD48-F1
#
_entry.id   AF-A0A4Y2MD48-F1
#
_cell.length_a   1.000
_cell.length_b   1.000
_cell.length_c   1.000
_cell.angle_alpha   90.00
_cell.angle_beta   90.00
_cell.angle_gamma   90.00
#
_symmetry.space_group_name_H-M   'P 1'
#
loop_
_entity.id
_entity.type
_entity.pdbx_description
1 polymer ?
#
loop_
_entity_poly.entity_id
_entity_poly.type
_entity_poly.pdbx_seq_one_letter_code
_entity_poly.pdbx_strand_id
1 'polypeptide(L)' 'MSKRKCLSIDEKNLILHEVDKGVKKKDIALKFDIPPNGLSTIIKKNRDKIQNYDSSNSCSKRLKACAYEDVNE' A
#
# COMPACT_ATOMS: atom_id res chain seq x y z
N MET A 1 6.00 4.05 -23.11
CA MET A 1 5.47 3.43 -21.88
C MET A 1 5.00 4.54 -20.95
N SER A 2 3.71 4.62 -20.62
CA SER A 2 3.22 5.59 -19.64
C SER A 2 3.74 5.23 -18.24
N LYS A 3 4.22 6.23 -17.48
CA LYS A 3 4.65 6.01 -16.10
C LYS A 3 3.41 5.74 -15.25
N ARG A 4 3.43 4.65 -14.48
CA ARG A 4 2.36 4.34 -13.53
C ARG A 4 2.45 5.28 -12.33
N LYS A 5 1.32 5.79 -11.86
CA LYS A 5 1.24 6.55 -10.61
C LYS A 5 1.70 5.67 -9.44
N CYS A 6 2.65 6.18 -8.66
CA CYS A 6 3.03 5.59 -7.39
C CYS A 6 2.14 6.18 -6.30
N LEU A 7 1.58 5.31 -5.45
CA LEU A 7 0.74 5.70 -4.33
C LEU A 7 1.50 5.50 -3.02
N SER A 8 1.38 6.46 -2.11
CA SER A 8 1.90 6.34 -0.75
C SER A 8 1.16 5.25 0.04
N ILE A 9 1.66 4.87 1.21
CA ILE A 9 0.94 3.95 2.10
C ILE A 9 -0.35 4.62 2.57
N ASP A 10 -0.29 5.89 2.97
CA ASP A 10 -1.44 6.64 3.49
C ASP A 10 -2.56 6.76 2.46
N GLU A 11 -2.22 7.02 1.19
CA GLU A 11 -3.21 7.03 0.10
C GLU A 11 -3.87 5.67 -0.07
N LYS A 12 -3.12 4.58 0.06
CA LYS A 12 -3.67 3.21 -0.03
C LYS A 12 -4.57 2.89 1.17
N ASN A 13 -4.21 3.36 2.37
CA ASN A 13 -5.07 3.26 3.56
C ASN A 13 -6.39 3.99 3.36
N LEU A 14 -6.33 5.21 2.82
CA LEU A 14 -7.52 6.00 2.53
C LEU A 14 -8.43 5.32 1.49
N ILE A 15 -7.84 4.74 0.44
CA ILE A 15 -8.57 3.94 -0.55
C ILE A 15 -9.31 2.76 0.10
N LEU A 16 -8.64 2.02 1.00
CA LEU A 16 -9.29 0.90 1.69
C LEU A 16 -10.46 1.38 2.56
N HIS A 17 -10.29 2.49 3.28
CA HIS A 17 -11.33 3.06 4.12
C HIS A 17 -12.55 3.54 3.30
N GLU A 18 -12.35 4.16 2.13
CA GLU A 18 -13.46 4.54 1.25
C GLU A 18 -14.19 3.33 0.65
N VAL A 19 -13.46 2.27 0.33
CA VAL A 19 -14.05 1.01 -0.13
C VAL A 19 -14.89 0.36 0.99
N ASP A 20 -14.38 0.32 2.22
CA ASP A 20 -15.07 -0.23 3.38
C ASP A 20 -16.31 0.60 3.77
N LYS A 21 -16.26 1.93 3.56
CA LYS A 21 -17.42 2.83 3.68
C LYS A 21 -18.50 2.58 2.61
N GLY A 22 -18.21 1.79 1.58
CA GLY A 22 -19.15 1.44 0.52
C GLY A 22 -19.22 2.45 -0.64
N VAL A 23 -18.22 3.32 -0.79
CA VAL A 23 -18.15 4.24 -1.94
C VAL A 23 -17.98 3.45 -3.23
N LYS A 24 -18.61 3.90 -4.32
CA LYS A 24 -18.54 3.22 -5.62
C LYS A 24 -17.10 3.21 -6.12
N LYS A 25 -16.63 2.03 -6.53
CA LYS A 25 -15.25 1.81 -7.04
C LYS A 25 -14.87 2.73 -8.20
N LYS A 26 -15.84 3.13 -9.04
CA LYS A 26 -15.60 4.07 -10.16
C LYS A 26 -15.20 5.45 -9.64
N ASP A 27 -15.88 5.93 -8.62
CA ASP A 27 -15.66 7.26 -8.05
C ASP A 27 -14.32 7.31 -7.31
N ILE A 28 -13.98 6.23 -6.59
CA ILE A 28 -12.67 6.06 -5.95
C ILE A 28 -11.56 6.04 -7.01
N ALA A 29 -11.72 5.28 -8.09
CA ALA A 29 -10.73 5.21 -9.16
C ALA A 29 -10.45 6.59 -9.79
N LEU A 30 -11.51 7.39 -10.00
CA LEU A 30 -11.40 8.76 -10.49
C LEU A 30 -10.73 9.69 -9.48
N LYS A 31 -11.14 9.63 -8.20
CA LYS A 31 -10.60 10.48 -7.13
C LYS A 31 -9.09 10.31 -6.96
N PHE A 32 -8.61 9.08 -7.04
CA PHE A 32 -7.19 8.78 -6.86
C PHE A 32 -6.40 8.75 -8.17
N ASP A 33 -7.04 8.99 -9.32
CA ASP A 33 -6.44 8.88 -10.66
C ASP A 33 -5.72 7.53 -10.86
N ILE A 34 -6.45 6.44 -10.57
CA ILE A 34 -5.97 5.07 -10.68
C ILE A 34 -6.88 4.34 -11.67
N PRO A 35 -6.32 3.53 -12.60
CA PRO A 35 -7.16 2.65 -13.40
C PRO A 35 -7.94 1.65 -12.52
N PRO A 36 -9.15 1.23 -12.92
CA PRO A 36 -9.97 0.30 -12.14
C PRO A 36 -9.28 -1.05 -11.85
N ASN A 37 -8.37 -1.46 -12.74
CA ASN A 37 -7.51 -2.61 -12.52
C ASN A 37 -6.54 -2.39 -11.34
N GLY A 38 -5.93 -1.21 -11.26
CA GLY A 38 -5.06 -0.82 -10.14
C GLY A 38 -5.81 -0.83 -8.81
N LEU A 39 -7.01 -0.26 -8.77
CA LEU A 39 -7.87 -0.29 -7.58
C LEU A 39 -8.16 -1.74 -7.13
N SER A 40 -8.49 -2.63 -8.07
CA SER A 40 -8.75 -4.05 -7.75
C SER A 40 -7.54 -4.76 -7.16
N THR A 41 -6.32 -4.44 -7.64
CA THR A 41 -5.09 -5.00 -7.06
C THR A 41 -4.83 -4.51 -5.64
N ILE A 42 -5.13 -3.25 -5.34
CA ILE A 42 -4.99 -2.69 -4.00
C ILE A 42 -5.93 -3.41 -3.03
N ILE A 43 -7.21 -3.54 -3.40
CA ILE A 43 -8.25 -4.17 -2.57
C ILE A 43 -7.97 -5.67 -2.35
N LYS A 44 -7.58 -6.42 -3.40
CA LYS A 44 -7.45 -7.88 -3.31
C LYS A 44 -6.07 -8.39 -2.89
N LYS A 45 -4.98 -7.74 -3.31
CA LYS A 45 -3.61 -8.27 -3.14
C LYS A 45 -2.79 -7.56 -2.08
N ASN A 46 -3.10 -6.31 -1.80
CA ASN A 46 -2.26 -5.47 -0.95
C ASN A 46 -2.91 -5.13 0.39
N ARG A 47 -4.18 -5.50 0.63
CA ARG A 47 -4.91 -5.17 1.86
C ARG A 47 -4.15 -5.59 3.12
N ASP A 48 -3.74 -6.85 3.19
CA ASP A 48 -3.02 -7.37 4.36
C ASP A 48 -1.67 -6.67 4.54
N LYS A 49 -0.95 -6.40 3.44
CA LYS A 49 0.35 -5.73 3.46
C LYS A 49 0.25 -4.28 3.94
N ILE A 50 -0.86 -3.61 3.60
CA ILE A 50 -1.14 -2.23 3.99
C ILE A 50 -1.54 -2.18 5.46
N GLN A 51 -2.43 -3.07 5.92
CA GLN A 51 -2.86 -3.11 7.33
C GLN A 51 -1.72 -3.49 8.29
N ASN A 52 -0.84 -4.42 7.90
CA ASN A 52 0.31 -4.80 8.74
C ASN A 52 1.36 -3.70 8.88
N TYR A 53 1.34 -2.66 8.04
CA TYR A 53 2.30 -1.56 8.09
C TYR A 53 2.11 -0.67 9.33
N ASP A 54 0.88 -0.54 9.83
CA ASP A 54 0.54 0.35 10.95
C ASP A 54 1.15 -0.12 12.29
N SER A 55 1.62 -1.37 12.36
CA SER A 55 2.04 -2.01 13.60
C SER A 55 3.52 -1.81 13.94
N SER A 56 4.39 -1.49 12.97
CA SER A 56 5.79 -1.17 13.28
C SER A 56 6.54 -0.54 12.09
N ASN A 57 7.17 0.61 12.36
CA ASN A 57 8.24 1.22 11.58
C ASN A 57 7.86 1.82 10.20
N SER A 58 7.74 3.15 10.18
CA SER A 58 7.21 4.00 9.10
C SER A 58 8.11 4.18 7.87
N CYS A 59 9.03 3.24 7.59
CA CYS A 59 9.83 3.27 6.37
C CYS A 59 9.89 1.89 5.70
N SER A 60 9.31 1.78 4.50
CA SER A 60 9.33 0.59 3.61
C SER A 60 10.72 0.29 3.03
N LYS A 61 11.81 0.56 3.76
CA LYS A 61 13.13 0.03 3.40
C LYS A 61 13.12 -1.46 3.70
N ARG A 62 13.31 -2.26 2.66
CA ARG A 62 13.54 -3.70 2.81
C ARG A 62 14.71 -3.92 3.77
N LEU A 63 14.44 -4.45 4.96
CA LEU A 63 15.48 -4.91 5.86
C LEU A 63 16.19 -6.08 5.18
N LYS A 64 17.51 -5.98 5.04
CA LYS A 64 18.34 -7.08 4.57
C LYS A 64 18.88 -7.77 5.82
N ALA A 65 18.63 -9.07 5.97
CA ALA A 65 19.22 -9.82 7.07
C ALA A 65 20.75 -9.78 6.94
N CYS A 66 21.45 -9.46 8.02
CA CYS A 66 22.89 -9.60 8.10
C CYS A 66 23.25 -11.08 8.03
N ALA A 67 24.34 -11.42 7.35
CA ALA A 67 24.82 -12.80 7.25
C ALA A 67 25.58 -13.26 8.51
N TYR A 68 25.96 -12.31 9.36
CA TYR A 68 26.77 -12.52 10.55
C TYR A 68 26.12 -11.86 11.76
N GLU A 69 26.31 -12.48 12.92
CA GLU A 69 25.83 -11.96 14.21
C GLU A 69 26.56 -10.67 14.58
N ASP A 70 25.87 -9.83 15.36
CA ASP A 70 26.43 -8.58 15.87
C ASP A 70 27.45 -8.91 16.96
N VAL A 71 28.73 -8.69 16.67
CA VAL A 71 29.82 -8.87 17.64
C VAL A 71 29.85 -7.63 18.53
N ASN A 72 29.00 -7.62 19.55
CA ASN A 72 29.10 -6.66 20.64
C ASN A 72 30.21 -7.11 21.59
N GLU A 73 31.24 -6.28 21.70
CA GLU A 73 32.44 -6.44 22.54
C GLU A 73 32.10 -6.35 24.05
#